data_AF-A0A059WPN7-F1
#
_entry.id   AF-A0A059WPN7-F1
#
_cell.length_a   1.000
_cell.length_b   1.000
_cell.length_c   1.000
_cell.angle_alpha   90.00
_cell.angle_beta   90.00
_cell.angle_gamma   90.00
#
_symmetry.space_group_name_H-M   'P 1'
#
loop_
_entity.id
_entity.type
_entity.pdbx_description
1 polymer ?
#
loop_
_entity_poly.entity_id
_entity_poly.type
_entity_poly.pdbx_seq_one_letter_code
_entity_poly.pdbx_strand_id
1 'polypeptide(L)'
;RATGLLALIVLLALPAAAQATVFEVTRTDDPAPDGCAVNGCSLREALTSANAVDGNGVHVPASATAYTLSNGHFAVNHTITVQGDGAASTTISGDADNRIFVLTGVGKTLTITGLTISGGHAPVSGGIATGGAISVSAGTLDIQSSILTGNAADATTSTGRGGAIDVATANGSVSLTDSAVTGNQASSVSGSSSGGGIFVISGAITLVRSSVTGNTVTADQSATGGGITAQGPLTVTNS
;
A
#
# COMPACT_ATOMS: atom_id res chain seq x y z
N ARG A 1 -50.88 54.79 8.51
CA ARG A 1 -50.81 53.31 8.51
C ARG A 1 -49.44 52.95 7.97
N ALA A 2 -48.49 52.59 8.85
CA ALA A 2 -47.11 52.32 8.48
C ALA A 2 -46.97 50.84 8.11
N THR A 3 -46.60 50.56 6.86
CA THR A 3 -46.23 49.23 6.38
C THR A 3 -44.75 49.00 6.65
N GLY A 4 -44.43 48.28 7.73
CA GLY A 4 -43.08 47.81 8.02
C GLY A 4 -42.76 46.58 7.16
N LEU A 5 -41.75 46.70 6.31
CA LEU A 5 -41.22 45.60 5.49
C LEU A 5 -40.21 44.82 6.36
N LEU A 6 -40.58 43.62 6.81
CA LEU A 6 -39.67 42.69 7.45
C LEU A 6 -38.69 42.16 6.38
N ALA A 7 -37.42 42.52 6.48
CA ALA A 7 -36.36 41.94 5.66
C ALA A 7 -35.93 40.59 6.27
N LEU A 8 -36.28 39.50 5.59
CA LEU A 8 -35.81 38.15 5.93
C LEU A 8 -34.37 38.00 5.42
N ILE A 9 -33.40 38.02 6.34
CA ILE A 9 -32.00 37.72 6.04
C ILE A 9 -31.87 36.19 5.98
N VAL A 10 -31.78 35.65 4.76
CA VAL A 10 -31.42 34.25 4.54
C VAL A 10 -29.90 34.13 4.68
N LEU A 11 -29.45 33.59 5.81
CA LEU A 11 -28.04 33.28 6.04
C LEU A 11 -27.69 32.04 5.19
N LEU A 12 -27.03 32.24 4.04
CA LEU A 12 -26.46 31.14 3.26
C LEU A 12 -25.32 30.50 4.08
N ALA A 13 -25.58 29.35 4.68
CA ALA A 13 -24.53 28.48 5.21
C ALA A 13 -23.75 27.90 4.02
N LEU A 14 -22.57 28.45 3.75
CA LEU A 14 -21.63 27.85 2.81
C LEU A 14 -21.20 26.50 3.38
N PRO A 15 -21.22 25.40 2.60
CA PRO A 15 -20.69 24.13 3.07
C PRO A 15 -19.21 24.32 3.41
N ALA A 16 -18.84 24.10 4.67
CA ALA A 16 -17.45 24.03 5.06
C ALA A 16 -16.83 22.86 4.29
N ALA A 17 -15.76 23.12 3.52
CA ALA A 17 -14.97 22.06 2.95
C ALA A 17 -14.41 21.23 4.12
N ALA A 18 -14.84 19.96 4.24
CA ALA A 18 -14.26 19.04 5.18
C ALA A 18 -12.77 18.89 4.84
N GLN A 19 -11.89 19.36 5.72
CA GLN A 19 -10.47 19.15 5.53
C GLN A 19 -10.14 17.71 5.90
N ALA A 20 -9.31 17.08 5.08
CA ALA A 20 -8.70 15.80 5.38
C ALA A 20 -7.98 15.88 6.73
N THR A 21 -8.26 14.94 7.63
CA THR A 21 -7.51 14.84 8.89
C THR A 21 -6.24 14.05 8.64
N VAL A 22 -5.11 14.52 9.18
CA VAL A 22 -3.83 13.80 9.15
C VAL A 22 -3.54 13.27 10.54
N PHE A 23 -3.26 11.97 10.63
CA PHE A 23 -2.89 11.29 11.87
C PHE A 23 -1.37 11.12 11.94
N GLU A 24 -0.78 11.65 13.00
CA GLU A 24 0.67 11.67 13.24
C GLU A 24 1.12 10.42 13.97
N VAL A 25 2.00 9.63 13.36
CA VAL A 25 2.62 8.48 14.02
C VAL A 25 3.73 8.97 14.94
N THR A 26 3.77 8.47 16.18
CA THR A 26 4.71 8.93 17.22
C THR A 26 5.54 7.82 17.85
N ARG A 27 5.24 6.56 17.53
CA ARG A 27 5.99 5.38 17.97
C ARG A 27 6.13 4.37 16.83
N THR A 28 7.18 3.56 16.91
CA THR A 28 7.61 2.67 15.82
C THR A 28 7.20 1.22 16.01
N ASP A 29 6.84 0.82 17.21
CA ASP A 29 6.29 -0.50 17.52
C ASP A 29 4.77 -0.57 17.24
N ASP A 30 4.24 -1.80 17.22
CA ASP A 30 2.83 -2.12 16.95
C ASP A 30 2.17 -2.72 18.21
N PRO A 31 1.85 -1.90 19.23
CA PRO A 31 1.15 -2.37 20.41
C PRO A 31 -0.30 -2.78 20.07
N ALA A 32 -0.96 -3.44 21.03
CA ALA A 32 -2.42 -3.60 20.96
C ALA A 32 -3.08 -2.20 20.83
N PRO A 33 -3.94 -1.96 19.84
CA PRO A 33 -4.51 -0.64 19.62
C PRO A 33 -5.34 -0.15 20.81
N ASP A 34 -5.04 1.05 21.30
CA ASP A 34 -5.83 1.80 22.28
C ASP A 34 -6.27 3.19 21.78
N GLY A 35 -5.83 3.56 20.58
CA GLY A 35 -6.26 4.74 19.85
C GLY A 35 -5.10 5.66 19.50
N CYS A 36 -5.29 6.55 18.52
CA CYS A 36 -4.22 7.44 18.09
C CYS A 36 -4.04 8.61 19.07
N ALA A 37 -3.26 8.38 20.13
CA ALA A 37 -2.93 9.40 21.14
C ALA A 37 -1.75 10.30 20.71
N VAL A 38 -1.75 11.56 21.16
CA VAL A 38 -0.76 12.59 20.75
C VAL A 38 0.70 12.16 20.92
N ASN A 39 1.02 11.32 21.91
CA ASN A 39 2.38 10.81 22.15
C ASN A 39 2.42 9.28 22.27
N GLY A 40 1.44 8.60 21.66
CA GLY A 40 1.30 7.15 21.76
C GLY A 40 0.77 6.48 20.51
N CYS A 41 0.52 7.25 19.45
CA CYS A 41 -0.08 6.73 18.22
C CYS A 41 0.92 5.89 17.42
N SER A 42 0.65 4.60 17.35
CA SER A 42 1.33 3.66 16.45
C SER A 42 0.87 3.83 15.01
N LEU A 43 1.62 3.25 14.07
CA LEU A 43 1.24 3.24 12.65
C LEU A 43 -0.14 2.60 12.45
N ARG A 44 -0.42 1.49 13.14
CA ARG A 44 -1.71 0.79 13.02
C ARG A 44 -2.88 1.64 13.50
N GLU A 45 -2.71 2.40 14.58
CA GLU A 45 -3.75 3.30 15.09
C GLU A 45 -3.98 4.50 14.20
N ALA A 46 -2.91 5.09 13.66
CA ALA A 46 -3.01 6.18 12.70
C ALA A 46 -3.74 5.71 11.42
N LEU A 47 -3.35 4.55 10.88
CA LEU A 47 -4.00 3.92 9.73
C LEU A 47 -5.47 3.60 10.03
N THR A 48 -5.79 3.06 11.21
CA THR A 48 -7.18 2.78 11.62
C THR A 48 -8.01 4.04 11.63
N SER A 49 -7.46 5.14 12.17
CA SER A 49 -8.16 6.42 12.26
C SER A 49 -8.32 7.07 10.89
N ALA A 50 -7.28 6.99 10.05
CA ALA A 50 -7.34 7.49 8.68
C ALA A 50 -8.35 6.70 7.84
N ASN A 51 -8.32 5.37 7.91
CA ASN A 51 -9.18 4.46 7.14
C ASN A 51 -10.64 4.41 7.63
N ALA A 52 -11.08 5.41 8.42
CA ALA A 52 -12.47 5.60 8.82
C ALA A 52 -13.24 6.53 7.87
N VAL A 53 -12.55 7.42 7.15
CA VAL A 53 -13.16 8.42 6.26
C VAL A 53 -12.28 8.65 5.03
N ASP A 54 -12.90 8.73 3.86
CA ASP A 54 -12.18 9.07 2.63
C ASP A 54 -11.50 10.44 2.73
N GLY A 55 -10.29 10.54 2.19
CA GLY A 55 -9.47 11.74 2.12
C GLY A 55 -8.49 11.89 3.27
N ASN A 56 -8.65 11.15 4.38
CA ASN A 56 -7.73 11.24 5.51
C ASN A 56 -6.30 10.79 5.17
N GLY A 57 -5.35 11.30 5.95
CA GLY A 57 -3.93 11.03 5.80
C GLY A 57 -3.31 10.41 7.05
N VAL A 58 -2.17 9.77 6.85
CA VAL A 58 -1.23 9.36 7.89
C VAL A 58 0.11 9.99 7.56
N HIS A 59 0.71 10.66 8.54
CA HIS A 59 2.08 11.13 8.44
C HIS A 59 2.98 10.24 9.30
N VAL A 60 4.05 9.73 8.69
CA VAL A 60 5.02 8.82 9.27
C VAL A 60 6.36 9.54 9.31
N PRO A 61 6.75 10.12 10.46
CA PRO A 61 7.94 10.96 10.51
C PRO A 61 9.22 10.14 10.30
N ALA A 62 10.30 10.80 9.88
CA ALA A 62 11.61 10.19 9.75
C ALA A 62 12.04 9.50 11.07
N SER A 63 12.59 8.29 10.96
CA SER A 63 13.06 7.54 12.12
C SER A 63 14.22 6.63 11.75
N ALA A 64 15.16 6.45 12.69
CA ALA A 64 16.25 5.49 12.54
C ALA A 64 15.77 4.04 12.64
N THR A 65 14.58 3.81 13.21
CA THR A 65 13.94 2.50 13.33
C THR A 65 12.70 2.44 12.45
N ALA A 66 12.48 1.30 11.80
CA ALA A 66 11.28 1.10 10.99
C ALA A 66 10.01 1.11 11.86
N TYR A 67 8.92 1.59 11.28
CA TYR A 67 7.57 1.45 11.82
C TYR A 67 7.04 0.07 11.44
N THR A 68 6.90 -0.81 12.43
CA THR A 68 6.51 -2.20 12.19
C THR A 68 4.99 -2.38 12.17
N LEU A 69 4.49 -3.32 11.36
CA LEU A 69 3.15 -3.90 11.48
C LEU A 69 3.27 -5.38 11.83
N SER A 70 3.54 -5.69 13.10
CA SER A 70 3.76 -7.07 13.57
C SER A 70 2.46 -7.83 13.86
N ASN A 71 1.33 -7.14 14.02
CA ASN A 71 0.03 -7.74 14.32
C ASN A 71 -0.80 -8.06 13.05
N GLY A 72 -0.14 -8.51 11.98
CA GLY A 72 -0.78 -8.83 10.71
C GLY A 72 -0.98 -7.63 9.78
N HIS A 73 -1.50 -7.91 8.59
CA HIS A 73 -1.70 -6.88 7.56
C HIS A 73 -2.73 -5.81 7.95
N PHE A 74 -2.58 -4.63 7.37
CA PHE A 74 -3.59 -3.58 7.45
C PHE A 74 -4.48 -3.59 6.20
N ALA A 75 -5.80 -3.73 6.39
CA ALA A 75 -6.77 -3.69 5.30
C ALA A 75 -7.19 -2.23 5.02
N VAL A 76 -7.05 -1.79 3.77
CA VAL A 76 -7.42 -0.44 3.34
C VAL A 76 -8.69 -0.51 2.48
N ASN A 77 -9.73 0.18 2.93
CA ASN A 77 -11.05 0.19 2.26
C ASN A 77 -11.64 1.60 2.08
N HIS A 78 -10.86 2.64 2.39
CA HIS A 78 -11.15 4.04 2.11
C HIS A 78 -10.03 4.66 1.28
N THR A 79 -10.31 5.81 0.67
CA THR A 79 -9.29 6.60 0.01
C THR A 79 -8.44 7.29 1.07
N ILE A 80 -7.17 6.90 1.22
CA ILE A 80 -6.26 7.48 2.21
C ILE A 80 -4.88 7.73 1.62
N THR A 81 -4.14 8.65 2.24
CA THR A 81 -2.73 8.91 1.91
C THR A 81 -1.84 8.52 3.09
N VAL A 82 -0.75 7.80 2.84
CA VAL A 82 0.29 7.51 3.81
C VAL A 82 1.58 8.17 3.32
N GLN A 83 2.04 9.17 4.06
CA GLN A 83 3.17 10.01 3.71
C GLN A 83 4.31 9.82 4.71
N GLY A 84 5.51 9.56 4.20
CA GLY A 84 6.75 9.66 4.95
C GLY A 84 7.55 10.91 4.62
N ASP A 85 8.48 11.25 5.49
CA ASP A 85 9.44 12.36 5.31
C ASP A 85 10.50 12.11 4.21
N GLY A 86 10.48 10.93 3.59
CA GLY A 86 11.36 10.56 2.49
C GLY A 86 11.75 9.08 2.56
N ALA A 87 11.83 8.43 1.39
CA ALA A 87 12.05 6.98 1.34
C ALA A 87 13.38 6.54 2.00
N ALA A 88 14.38 7.42 2.04
CA ALA A 88 15.66 7.14 2.70
C ALA A 88 15.61 7.21 4.23
N SER A 89 14.60 7.85 4.81
CA SER A 89 14.51 8.15 6.25
C SER A 89 13.25 7.61 6.93
N THR A 90 12.28 7.10 6.16
CA THR A 90 11.03 6.58 6.69
C THR A 90 10.76 5.19 6.12
N THR A 91 10.75 4.19 7.00
CA THR A 91 10.52 2.79 6.62
C THR A 91 9.29 2.23 7.34
N ILE A 92 8.37 1.63 6.60
CA ILE A 92 7.33 0.73 7.12
C ILE A 92 7.80 -0.71 6.89
N SER A 93 7.75 -1.53 7.93
CA SER A 93 8.19 -2.93 7.90
C SER A 93 7.06 -3.91 8.20
N GLY A 94 6.98 -4.99 7.43
CA GLY A 94 6.16 -6.17 7.75
C GLY A 94 6.80 -7.12 8.77
N ASP A 95 7.96 -6.75 9.32
CA ASP A 95 8.73 -7.54 10.29
C ASP A 95 9.14 -8.93 9.78
N ALA A 96 9.31 -9.07 8.46
CA ALA A 96 9.64 -10.31 7.76
C ALA A 96 8.63 -11.47 7.91
N ASP A 97 7.53 -11.26 8.62
CA ASP A 97 6.50 -12.28 8.89
C ASP A 97 5.09 -11.86 8.45
N ASN A 98 4.89 -10.57 8.13
CA ASN A 98 3.57 -10.04 7.81
C ASN A 98 3.53 -9.36 6.45
N ARG A 99 2.45 -9.59 5.71
CA ARG A 99 2.04 -8.68 4.64
C ARG A 99 1.71 -7.33 5.26
N ILE A 100 2.07 -6.24 4.60
CA ILE A 100 1.87 -4.88 5.13
C ILE A 100 0.45 -4.40 4.83
N PHE A 101 0.06 -4.36 3.55
CA PHE A 101 -1.25 -3.83 3.14
C PHE A 101 -2.08 -4.81 2.30
N VAL A 102 -3.40 -4.75 2.48
CA VAL A 102 -4.38 -5.38 1.58
C VAL A 102 -5.41 -4.33 1.19
N LEU A 103 -5.49 -3.99 -0.11
CA LEU A 103 -6.50 -3.05 -0.61
C LEU A 103 -7.76 -3.84 -0.98
N THR A 104 -8.87 -3.45 -0.37
CA THR A 104 -10.20 -4.08 -0.54
C THR A 104 -11.29 -3.09 -0.97
N GLY A 105 -11.01 -1.79 -0.93
CA GLY A 105 -11.96 -0.74 -1.29
C GLY A 105 -12.16 -0.59 -2.80
N VAL A 106 -13.33 -0.95 -3.31
CA VAL A 106 -13.69 -0.71 -4.73
C VAL A 106 -13.81 0.79 -4.99
N GLY A 107 -13.10 1.28 -6.02
CA GLY A 107 -13.07 2.71 -6.37
C GLY A 107 -12.37 3.59 -5.34
N LYS A 108 -11.62 2.99 -4.41
CA LYS A 108 -10.82 3.68 -3.40
C LYS A 108 -9.36 3.67 -3.77
N THR A 109 -8.60 4.63 -3.24
CA THR A 109 -7.18 4.77 -3.53
C THR A 109 -6.34 4.78 -2.27
N LEU A 110 -5.35 3.90 -2.19
CA LEU A 110 -4.24 4.05 -1.25
C LEU A 110 -3.10 4.79 -1.97
N THR A 111 -2.75 5.96 -1.46
CA THR A 111 -1.57 6.70 -1.92
C THR A 111 -0.43 6.50 -0.92
N ILE A 112 0.74 6.08 -1.38
CA ILE A 112 1.96 5.92 -0.59
C ILE A 112 3.00 6.89 -1.15
N THR A 113 3.53 7.78 -0.31
CA THR A 113 4.52 8.77 -0.76
C THR A 113 5.68 8.92 0.21
N GLY A 114 6.91 9.01 -0.30
CA GLY A 114 8.10 9.26 0.51
C GLY A 114 8.42 8.16 1.51
N LEU A 115 8.17 6.89 1.17
CA LEU A 115 8.33 5.75 2.09
C LEU A 115 9.20 4.64 1.50
N THR A 116 9.98 3.99 2.36
CA THR A 116 10.44 2.62 2.10
C THR A 116 9.45 1.63 2.71
N ILE A 117 8.99 0.67 1.92
CA ILE A 117 8.10 -0.42 2.31
C ILE A 117 8.91 -1.72 2.20
N SER A 118 9.16 -2.37 3.33
CA SER A 118 10.14 -3.47 3.37
C SER A 118 9.76 -4.61 4.31
N GLY A 119 10.43 -5.75 4.15
CA GLY A 119 10.25 -6.90 5.02
C GLY A 119 8.80 -7.41 5.06
N GLY A 120 8.00 -7.13 4.04
CA GLY A 120 6.67 -7.70 3.90
C GLY A 120 6.78 -9.16 3.48
N HIS A 121 6.09 -10.06 4.19
CA HIS A 121 6.13 -11.49 3.90
C HIS A 121 4.75 -12.13 3.88
N ALA A 122 4.48 -12.95 2.86
CA ALA A 122 3.24 -13.70 2.74
C ALA A 122 3.52 -15.20 2.55
N PRO A 123 3.78 -15.96 3.64
CA PRO A 123 3.98 -17.40 3.56
C PRO A 123 2.64 -18.13 3.46
N VAL A 124 2.49 -19.00 2.46
CA VAL A 124 1.25 -19.77 2.24
C VAL A 124 1.57 -21.24 1.91
N SER A 125 1.06 -22.17 2.71
CA SER A 125 1.32 -23.60 2.50
C SER A 125 0.53 -24.21 1.33
N GLY A 126 -0.80 -24.06 1.33
CA GLY A 126 -1.71 -24.75 0.41
C GLY A 126 -2.42 -23.86 -0.63
N GLY A 127 -2.06 -22.58 -0.73
CA GLY A 127 -2.76 -21.59 -1.54
C GLY A 127 -1.80 -20.62 -2.23
N ILE A 128 -2.36 -19.66 -2.95
CA ILE A 128 -1.58 -18.67 -3.68
C ILE A 128 -1.00 -17.67 -2.67
N ALA A 129 0.33 -17.58 -2.60
CA ALA A 129 1.00 -16.48 -1.93
C ALA A 129 0.93 -15.25 -2.83
N THR A 130 0.33 -14.18 -2.33
CA THR A 130 0.17 -12.91 -3.05
C THR A 130 0.90 -11.79 -2.33
N GLY A 131 1.60 -10.93 -3.06
CA GLY A 131 2.02 -9.60 -2.59
C GLY A 131 2.62 -9.59 -1.19
N GLY A 132 3.93 -9.83 -1.06
CA GLY A 132 4.60 -9.82 0.24
C GLY A 132 4.44 -8.48 0.96
N ALA A 133 4.51 -7.36 0.23
CA ALA A 133 4.19 -6.05 0.79
C ALA A 133 2.69 -5.75 0.68
N ILE A 134 2.16 -5.78 -0.54
CA ILE A 134 0.85 -5.23 -0.87
C ILE A 134 0.06 -6.19 -1.76
N SER A 135 -1.15 -6.54 -1.33
CA SER A 135 -2.11 -7.26 -2.16
C SER A 135 -3.27 -6.35 -2.55
N VAL A 136 -3.50 -6.18 -3.85
CA VAL A 136 -4.59 -5.37 -4.40
C VAL A 136 -5.72 -6.28 -4.85
N SER A 137 -6.75 -6.42 -4.01
CA SER A 137 -7.97 -7.18 -4.31
C SER A 137 -9.08 -6.31 -4.90
N ALA A 138 -9.01 -5.00 -4.68
CA ALA A 138 -9.83 -3.97 -5.32
C ALA A 138 -9.17 -2.59 -5.15
N GLY A 139 -9.55 -1.64 -6.00
CA GLY A 139 -9.14 -0.23 -5.87
C GLY A 139 -7.82 0.08 -6.56
N THR A 140 -7.28 1.26 -6.23
CA THR A 140 -6.08 1.80 -6.84
C THR A 140 -4.97 1.93 -5.81
N LEU A 141 -3.78 1.48 -6.18
CA LEU A 141 -2.54 1.72 -5.46
C LEU A 141 -1.73 2.75 -6.23
N ASP A 142 -1.44 3.89 -5.62
CA ASP A 142 -0.58 4.91 -6.19
C ASP A 142 0.66 5.11 -5.31
N ILE A 143 1.83 4.82 -5.87
CA ILE A 143 3.11 4.85 -5.17
C ILE A 143 3.98 5.94 -5.80
N GLN A 144 4.41 6.88 -4.98
CA GLN A 144 5.16 8.06 -5.42
C GLN A 144 6.44 8.21 -4.60
N SER A 145 7.58 8.50 -5.23
CA SER A 145 8.84 8.79 -4.53
C SER A 145 9.18 7.77 -3.42
N SER A 146 8.91 6.50 -3.67
CA SER A 146 8.93 5.44 -2.65
C SER A 146 9.69 4.21 -3.14
N ILE A 147 10.14 3.39 -2.19
CA ILE A 147 10.92 2.17 -2.45
C ILE A 147 10.18 0.98 -1.85
N LEU A 148 9.94 -0.07 -2.64
CA LEU A 148 9.46 -1.36 -2.15
C LEU A 148 10.62 -2.35 -2.25
N THR A 149 11.13 -2.83 -1.11
CA THR A 149 12.33 -3.67 -1.09
C THR A 149 12.33 -4.78 -0.06
N GLY A 150 12.96 -5.92 -0.40
CA GLY A 150 13.10 -7.04 0.53
C GLY A 150 11.76 -7.66 0.94
N ASN A 151 10.76 -7.63 0.05
CA ASN A 151 9.45 -8.23 0.28
C ASN A 151 9.36 -9.59 -0.43
N ALA A 152 8.64 -10.54 0.17
CA ALA A 152 8.56 -11.90 -0.32
C ALA A 152 7.14 -12.49 -0.28
N ALA A 153 6.77 -13.20 -1.34
CA ALA A 153 5.55 -14.01 -1.43
C ALA A 153 5.95 -15.47 -1.66
N ASP A 154 5.85 -16.29 -0.60
CA ASP A 154 6.39 -17.64 -0.57
C ASP A 154 5.27 -18.69 -0.46
N ALA A 155 5.08 -19.45 -1.53
CA ALA A 155 4.17 -20.59 -1.54
C ALA A 155 4.92 -21.90 -1.24
N THR A 156 4.27 -22.86 -0.59
CA THR A 156 4.83 -24.23 -0.48
C THR A 156 4.36 -25.10 -1.64
N THR A 157 3.05 -25.37 -1.74
CA THR A 157 2.52 -26.35 -2.70
C THR A 157 1.71 -25.74 -3.85
N SER A 158 1.77 -24.42 -4.02
CA SER A 158 0.92 -23.69 -4.98
C SER A 158 1.70 -22.55 -5.66
N THR A 159 1.08 -21.38 -5.87
CA THR A 159 1.67 -20.30 -6.67
C THR A 159 2.18 -19.13 -5.84
N GLY A 160 3.40 -18.67 -6.05
CA GLY A 160 3.89 -17.38 -5.54
C GLY A 160 3.70 -16.26 -6.58
N ARG A 161 3.11 -15.13 -6.19
CA ARG A 161 2.82 -14.00 -7.08
C ARG A 161 3.22 -12.69 -6.45
N GLY A 162 4.04 -11.90 -7.15
CA GLY A 162 4.31 -10.53 -6.74
C GLY A 162 5.06 -10.47 -5.42
N GLY A 163 6.40 -10.58 -5.42
CA GLY A 163 7.15 -10.53 -4.16
C GLY A 163 6.86 -9.25 -3.36
N ALA A 164 6.72 -8.11 -4.05
CA ALA A 164 6.21 -6.88 -3.46
C ALA A 164 4.70 -6.73 -3.65
N ILE A 165 4.24 -6.68 -4.91
CA ILE A 165 2.86 -6.30 -5.25
C ILE A 165 2.18 -7.41 -6.06
N ASP A 166 1.00 -7.83 -5.63
CA ASP A 166 0.08 -8.65 -6.43
C ASP A 166 -1.23 -7.91 -6.68
N VAL A 167 -1.67 -7.89 -7.94
CA VAL A 167 -2.96 -7.34 -8.36
C VAL A 167 -3.84 -8.47 -8.89
N ALA A 168 -4.81 -8.87 -8.07
CA ALA A 168 -5.60 -10.08 -8.27
C ALA A 168 -6.91 -9.86 -9.06
N THR A 169 -7.18 -8.64 -9.51
CA THR A 169 -8.48 -8.27 -10.10
C THR A 169 -8.33 -7.30 -11.28
N ALA A 170 -9.32 -7.28 -12.17
CA ALA A 170 -9.39 -6.33 -13.29
C ALA A 170 -9.71 -4.91 -12.83
N ASN A 171 -10.35 -4.76 -11.66
CA ASN A 171 -10.69 -3.47 -11.07
C ASN A 171 -9.56 -2.94 -10.16
N GLY A 172 -8.43 -3.64 -10.13
CA GLY A 172 -7.22 -3.25 -9.42
C GLY A 172 -6.31 -2.48 -10.36
N SER A 173 -5.70 -1.40 -9.90
CA SER A 173 -4.67 -0.72 -10.68
C SER A 173 -3.50 -0.28 -9.80
N VAL A 174 -2.32 -0.21 -10.42
CA VAL A 174 -1.08 0.18 -9.75
C VAL A 174 -0.39 1.25 -10.59
N SER A 175 -0.05 2.35 -9.95
CA SER A 175 0.77 3.43 -10.52
C SER A 175 2.04 3.56 -9.69
N LEU A 176 3.19 3.62 -10.36
CA LEU A 176 4.47 3.94 -9.76
C LEU A 176 5.03 5.19 -10.45
N THR A 177 5.30 6.22 -9.67
CA THR A 177 5.92 7.46 -10.13
C THR A 177 7.17 7.75 -9.29
N ASP A 178 8.30 7.97 -9.95
CA ASP A 178 9.59 8.27 -9.27
C ASP A 178 9.93 7.23 -8.17
N SER A 179 9.59 5.97 -8.40
CA SER A 179 9.63 4.91 -7.38
C SER A 179 10.46 3.70 -7.80
N ALA A 180 10.84 2.86 -6.83
CA ALA A 180 11.61 1.66 -7.09
C ALA A 180 10.95 0.41 -6.47
N VAL A 181 10.92 -0.69 -7.21
CA VAL A 181 10.59 -2.03 -6.70
C VAL A 181 11.83 -2.88 -6.85
N THR A 182 12.54 -3.14 -5.75
CA THR A 182 13.88 -3.73 -5.82
C THR A 182 14.15 -4.82 -4.80
N GLY A 183 14.81 -5.91 -5.21
CA GLY A 183 15.21 -6.98 -4.30
C GLY A 183 14.03 -7.73 -3.67
N ASN A 184 12.93 -7.88 -4.40
CA ASN A 184 11.75 -8.65 -3.95
C ASN A 184 11.74 -10.05 -4.57
N GLN A 185 11.07 -10.99 -3.92
CA GLN A 185 11.08 -12.42 -4.29
C GLN A 185 9.65 -12.97 -4.34
N ALA A 186 9.30 -13.64 -5.43
CA ALA A 186 8.18 -14.59 -5.43
C ALA A 186 8.75 -16.01 -5.45
N SER A 187 8.29 -16.90 -4.58
CA SER A 187 8.81 -18.27 -4.53
C SER A 187 7.74 -19.35 -4.38
N SER A 188 8.04 -20.55 -4.85
CA SER A 188 7.23 -21.74 -4.62
C SER A 188 8.10 -22.99 -4.51
N VAL A 189 7.91 -23.80 -3.46
CA VAL A 189 8.74 -25.00 -3.22
C VAL A 189 8.42 -26.12 -4.20
N SER A 190 7.13 -26.39 -4.48
CA SER A 190 6.71 -27.46 -5.39
C SER A 190 5.68 -27.00 -6.42
N GLY A 191 5.64 -25.69 -6.69
CA GLY A 191 4.68 -25.06 -7.59
C GLY A 191 5.32 -24.09 -8.56
N SER A 192 4.51 -23.17 -9.08
CA SER A 192 4.95 -22.12 -10.02
C SER A 192 5.04 -20.79 -9.32
N SER A 193 5.85 -19.86 -9.80
CA SER A 193 5.84 -18.48 -9.33
C SER A 193 6.01 -17.49 -10.47
N SER A 194 5.51 -16.27 -10.27
CA SER A 194 5.55 -15.23 -11.28
C SER A 194 5.62 -13.83 -10.70
N GLY A 195 6.30 -12.92 -11.39
CA GLY A 195 6.38 -11.51 -11.02
C GLY A 195 7.15 -11.34 -9.71
N GLY A 196 8.46 -11.54 -9.73
CA GLY A 196 9.28 -11.48 -8.52
C GLY A 196 9.17 -10.15 -7.78
N GLY A 197 9.01 -9.05 -8.52
CA GLY A 197 8.60 -7.76 -7.97
C GLY A 197 7.09 -7.60 -7.97
N ILE A 198 6.51 -7.59 -9.17
CA ILE A 198 5.10 -7.24 -9.39
C ILE A 198 4.41 -8.31 -10.24
N PHE A 199 3.24 -8.76 -9.78
CA PHE A 199 2.35 -9.61 -10.57
C PHE A 199 1.00 -8.90 -10.77
N VAL A 200 0.51 -8.88 -12.01
CA VAL A 200 -0.78 -8.28 -12.37
C VAL A 200 -1.55 -9.25 -13.26
N ILE A 201 -2.72 -9.70 -12.80
CA ILE A 201 -3.53 -10.66 -13.55
C ILE A 201 -4.37 -10.01 -14.67
N SER A 202 -5.04 -8.91 -14.38
CA SER A 202 -5.91 -8.23 -15.37
C SER A 202 -6.08 -6.73 -15.13
N GLY A 203 -5.61 -6.24 -13.98
CA GLY A 203 -5.49 -4.82 -13.70
C GLY A 203 -4.48 -4.10 -14.60
N ALA A 204 -4.47 -2.78 -14.53
CA ALA A 204 -3.50 -1.96 -15.23
C ALA A 204 -2.29 -1.65 -14.34
N ILE A 205 -1.12 -1.58 -14.94
CA ILE A 205 0.10 -1.11 -14.29
C ILE A 205 0.76 0.00 -15.12
N THR A 206 1.11 1.09 -14.45
CA THR A 206 1.77 2.24 -15.05
C THR A 206 3.05 2.55 -14.28
N LEU A 207 4.17 2.65 -15.01
CA LEU A 207 5.47 3.04 -14.48
C LEU A 207 5.91 4.33 -15.16
N VAL A 208 6.18 5.35 -14.35
CA VAL A 208 6.70 6.64 -14.78
C VAL A 208 7.95 6.95 -13.97
N ARG A 209 9.09 7.13 -14.64
CA ARG A 209 10.38 7.42 -13.98
C ARG A 209 10.69 6.47 -12.82
N SER A 210 10.34 5.21 -12.98
CA SER A 210 10.40 4.21 -11.92
C SER A 210 11.32 3.06 -12.32
N SER A 211 11.72 2.22 -11.37
CA SER A 211 12.59 1.07 -11.67
C SER A 211 12.06 -0.21 -11.04
N VAL A 212 12.22 -1.34 -11.75
CA VAL A 212 11.90 -2.68 -11.23
C VAL A 212 13.10 -3.59 -11.43
N THR A 213 13.98 -3.65 -10.43
CA THR A 213 15.35 -4.20 -10.58
C THR A 213 15.70 -5.20 -9.48
N GLY A 214 16.55 -6.19 -9.78
CA GLY A 214 17.02 -7.14 -8.76
C GLY A 214 15.94 -8.01 -8.11
N ASN A 215 14.74 -8.07 -8.71
CA ASN A 215 13.66 -8.92 -8.23
C ASN A 215 13.79 -10.33 -8.82
N THR A 216 13.37 -11.34 -8.06
CA THR A 216 13.66 -12.75 -8.37
C THR A 216 12.42 -13.63 -8.26
N VAL A 217 12.43 -14.72 -9.04
CA VAL A 217 11.42 -15.77 -8.97
C VAL A 217 12.14 -17.10 -8.80
N THR A 218 11.73 -17.88 -7.81
CA THR A 218 12.25 -19.22 -7.55
C THR A 218 11.08 -20.20 -7.50
N ALA A 219 11.02 -21.16 -8.41
CA ALA A 219 9.93 -22.13 -8.45
C ALA A 219 10.39 -23.46 -9.04
N ASP A 220 9.83 -24.56 -8.54
CA ASP A 220 10.12 -25.92 -9.02
C ASP A 220 9.47 -26.21 -10.38
N GLN A 221 8.21 -25.80 -10.58
CA GLN A 221 7.48 -26.10 -11.81
C GLN A 221 7.69 -25.04 -12.90
N SER A 222 7.48 -23.75 -12.59
CA SER A 222 7.64 -22.66 -13.56
C SER A 222 7.96 -21.34 -12.87
N ALA A 223 9.01 -20.66 -13.33
CA ALA A 223 9.42 -19.34 -12.85
C ALA A 223 9.34 -18.32 -13.99
N THR A 224 8.46 -17.31 -13.87
CA THR A 224 8.23 -16.33 -14.94
C THR A 224 8.35 -14.89 -14.44
N GLY A 225 9.03 -14.03 -15.20
CA GLY A 225 9.07 -12.57 -14.97
C GLY A 225 9.69 -12.17 -13.62
N GLY A 226 11.03 -12.17 -13.55
CA GLY A 226 11.78 -11.76 -12.35
C GLY A 226 11.37 -10.39 -11.82
N GLY A 227 11.22 -9.40 -12.71
CA GLY A 227 10.70 -8.08 -12.37
C GLY A 227 9.17 -8.04 -12.32
N ILE A 228 8.54 -8.08 -13.49
CA ILE A 228 7.10 -7.91 -13.67
C ILE A 228 6.54 -9.09 -14.46
N THR A 229 5.40 -9.62 -14.02
CA THR A 229 4.49 -10.39 -14.88
C THR A 229 3.17 -9.63 -14.98
N ALA A 230 2.85 -9.11 -16.17
CA ALA A 230 1.62 -8.39 -16.43
C ALA A 230 0.82 -9.11 -17.52
N GLN A 231 -0.38 -9.56 -17.16
CA GLN A 231 -1.36 -10.13 -18.07
C GLN A 231 -2.42 -9.09 -18.49
N GLY A 232 -2.53 -7.98 -17.75
CA GLY A 232 -3.27 -6.77 -18.13
C GLY A 232 -2.39 -5.70 -18.78
N PRO A 233 -2.94 -4.50 -19.06
CA PRO A 233 -2.20 -3.41 -19.69
C PRO A 233 -1.00 -2.96 -18.86
N LEU A 234 0.16 -2.84 -19.51
CA LEU A 234 1.40 -2.31 -18.93
C LEU A 234 1.84 -1.08 -19.73
N THR A 235 1.95 0.06 -19.04
CA THR A 235 2.50 1.30 -19.60
C THR A 235 3.80 1.65 -18.89
N VAL A 236 4.86 1.91 -19.65
CA VAL A 236 6.19 2.26 -19.14
C VAL A 236 6.65 3.55 -19.78
N THR A 237 7.03 4.53 -18.99
CA THR A 237 7.50 5.85 -19.45
C THR A 237 8.75 6.25 -18.68
N ASN A 238 9.88 6.45 -19.39
CA ASN A 238 11.16 6.90 -18.82
C ASN A 238 11.64 6.04 -17.63
N SER A 239 11.48 4.71 -17.70
CA SER A 239 11.70 3.74 -16.60
C SER A 239 12.63 2.60 -17.03
#